data_AF-A0A7S2ITA4-F1
#
_entry.id   AF-A0A7S2ITA4-F1
#
_cell.length_a   1.000
_cell.length_b   1.000
_cell.length_c   1.000
_cell.angle_alpha   90.00
_cell.angle_beta   90.00
_cell.angle_gamma   90.00
#
_symmetry.space_group_name_H-M   'P 1'
#
loop_
_entity.id
_entity.type
_entity.pdbx_description
1 polymer ?
#
loop_
_entity_poly.entity_id
_entity_poly.type
_entity_poly.pdbx_seq_one_letter_code
_entity_poly.pdbx_strand_id
1 'polypeptide(L)'
;ATIAKLENDLGVIQKEEQETRDALAQEEEIDKEDDKKYDEDMTMNTQATSQVKKAIKIVGKVHEQGGFLQNGVLTRLQLNEPGESSYVLGIVKQLRKTLADTRTKMMSSQSVQEENSEALVQTKRQQLDALAQEKSGKKQLLTQARVDLEEAKADLNRALKKIPEVEKRIQDTKAHCEAKEKAWKVRKADRKAEEAAIKEAMGYLQQSGMDKAVAAVVGESSQPWQSF
;
A
#
# COMPACT_ATOMS: atom_id res chain seq x y z
N ALA A 1 -5.61 -7.53 -2.16
CA ALA A 1 -5.31 -7.00 -3.52
C ALA A 1 -4.67 -8.10 -4.35
N THR A 2 -4.90 -8.16 -5.66
CA THR A 2 -4.21 -9.15 -6.52
C THR A 2 -2.77 -8.72 -6.78
N ILE A 3 -1.89 -9.68 -7.08
CA ILE A 3 -0.47 -9.42 -7.45
C ILE A 3 -0.40 -8.40 -8.59
N ALA A 4 -1.21 -8.58 -9.65
CA ALA A 4 -1.25 -7.66 -10.79
C ALA A 4 -1.66 -6.23 -10.40
N LYS A 5 -2.60 -6.07 -9.45
CA LYS A 5 -2.96 -4.75 -8.94
C LYS A 5 -1.79 -4.11 -8.18
N LEU A 6 -1.10 -4.87 -7.34
CA LEU A 6 0.05 -4.36 -6.57
C LEU A 6 1.21 -3.94 -7.50
N GLU A 7 1.45 -4.70 -8.57
CA GLU A 7 2.46 -4.36 -9.58
C GLU A 7 2.09 -3.08 -10.35
N ASN A 8 0.82 -2.94 -10.74
CA ASN A 8 0.33 -1.72 -11.39
C ASN A 8 0.47 -0.50 -10.45
N ASP A 9 -0.03 -0.62 -9.23
CA ASP A 9 0.05 0.43 -8.21
C ASP A 9 1.50 0.87 -7.96
N LEU A 10 2.46 -0.07 -7.90
CA LEU A 10 3.89 0.24 -7.75
C LEU A 10 4.45 1.02 -8.95
N GLY A 11 3.99 0.70 -10.17
CA GLY A 11 4.34 1.44 -11.38
C GLY A 11 3.79 2.87 -11.37
N VAL A 12 2.54 3.04 -10.91
CA VAL A 12 1.93 4.37 -10.75
C VAL A 12 2.71 5.20 -9.73
N ILE A 13 3.01 4.64 -8.54
CA ILE A 13 3.79 5.34 -7.51
C ILE A 13 5.18 5.72 -8.03
N GLN A 14 5.84 4.86 -8.80
CA GLN A 14 7.14 5.20 -9.41
C GLN A 14 7.04 6.38 -10.37
N LYS A 15 5.95 6.47 -11.14
CA LYS A 15 5.71 7.59 -12.05
C LYS A 15 5.45 8.88 -11.26
N GLU A 16 4.63 8.83 -10.21
CA GLU A 16 4.35 9.96 -9.33
C GLU A 16 5.60 10.46 -8.58
N GLU A 17 6.47 9.54 -8.11
CA GLU A 17 7.77 9.90 -7.53
C GLU A 17 8.64 10.66 -8.53
N GLN A 18 8.68 10.21 -9.78
CA GLN A 18 9.47 10.86 -10.83
C GLN A 18 8.90 12.25 -11.17
N GLU A 19 7.59 12.36 -11.39
CA GLU A 19 6.93 13.64 -11.66
C GLU A 19 7.12 14.64 -10.52
N THR A 20 7.10 14.17 -9.26
CA THR A 20 7.33 15.02 -8.09
C THR A 20 8.79 15.50 -8.00
N ARG A 21 9.76 14.66 -8.39
CA ARG A 21 11.18 15.05 -8.47
C ARG A 21 11.44 16.03 -9.59
N ASP A 22 10.83 15.81 -10.75
CA ASP A 22 10.96 16.71 -11.90
C ASP A 22 10.36 18.08 -11.56
N ALA A 23 9.22 18.12 -10.87
CA ALA A 23 8.63 19.37 -10.38
C ALA A 23 9.54 20.11 -9.38
N LEU A 24 10.20 19.40 -8.46
CA LEU A 24 11.17 20.00 -7.54
C LEU A 24 12.40 20.57 -8.27
N ALA A 25 12.90 19.86 -9.28
CA ALA A 25 14.03 20.33 -10.08
C ALA A 25 13.66 21.58 -10.90
N GLN A 26 12.44 21.60 -11.46
CA GLN A 26 11.91 22.75 -12.17
C GLN A 26 11.76 23.97 -11.24
N GLU A 27 11.24 23.76 -10.03
CA GLU A 27 11.11 24.84 -9.04
C GLU A 27 12.48 25.43 -8.68
N GLU A 28 13.50 24.57 -8.47
CA GLU A 28 14.87 25.03 -8.19
C GLU A 28 15.47 25.84 -9.35
N GLU A 29 15.10 25.53 -10.59
CA GLU A 29 15.52 26.30 -11.76
C GLU A 29 14.80 27.65 -11.84
N ILE A 30 13.49 27.69 -11.55
CA ILE A 30 12.69 28.91 -11.51
C ILE A 30 13.21 29.85 -10.42
N ASP A 31 13.46 29.35 -9.21
CA ASP A 31 14.00 30.15 -8.10
C ASP A 31 15.33 30.80 -8.47
N LYS A 32 16.24 30.05 -9.13
CA LYS A 32 17.51 30.61 -9.61
C LYS A 32 17.32 31.70 -10.67
N GLU A 33 16.36 31.53 -11.56
CA GLU A 33 16.07 32.53 -12.59
C GLU A 33 15.45 33.80 -11.97
N ASP A 34 14.55 33.64 -11.01
CA ASP A 34 13.86 34.72 -10.34
C ASP A 34 14.78 35.50 -9.40
N ASP A 35 15.66 34.83 -8.65
CA ASP A 35 16.72 35.47 -7.86
C ASP A 35 17.63 36.35 -8.73
N LYS A 36 18.00 35.84 -9.91
CA LYS A 36 18.82 36.59 -10.86
C LYS A 36 18.08 37.83 -11.38
N LYS A 37 16.80 37.70 -11.76
CA LYS A 37 15.98 38.83 -12.21
C LYS A 37 15.79 39.86 -11.09
N TYR A 38 15.56 39.39 -9.86
CA TYR A 38 15.46 40.24 -8.69
C TYR A 38 16.72 41.07 -8.49
N ASP A 39 17.90 40.45 -8.56
CA ASP A 39 19.20 41.13 -8.43
C ASP A 39 19.44 42.16 -9.55
N GLU A 40 19.09 41.82 -10.79
CA GLU A 40 19.15 42.73 -11.93
C GLU A 40 18.23 43.94 -11.74
N ASP A 41 16.97 43.72 -11.37
CA ASP A 41 15.97 44.77 -11.13
C ASP A 41 16.33 45.65 -9.94
N MET A 42 16.86 45.06 -8.86
CA MET A 42 17.36 45.82 -7.71
C MET A 42 18.55 46.69 -8.07
N THR A 43 19.47 46.17 -8.88
CA THR A 43 20.63 46.92 -9.37
C THR A 43 20.17 48.08 -10.24
N MET A 44 19.28 47.84 -11.21
CA MET A 44 18.72 48.89 -12.07
C MET A 44 17.96 49.95 -11.26
N ASN A 45 17.12 49.55 -10.32
CA ASN A 45 16.38 50.48 -9.46
C ASN A 45 17.34 51.33 -8.60
N THR A 46 18.41 50.74 -8.08
CA THR A 46 19.44 51.45 -7.32
C THR A 46 20.17 52.49 -8.19
N GLN A 47 20.54 52.12 -9.41
CA GLN A 47 21.17 53.00 -10.38
C GLN A 47 20.23 54.15 -10.78
N ALA A 48 18.98 53.84 -11.14
CA ALA A 48 17.96 54.82 -11.48
C ALA A 48 17.73 55.81 -10.33
N THR A 49 17.60 55.30 -9.09
CA THR A 49 17.44 56.14 -7.89
C THR A 49 18.63 57.08 -7.70
N SER A 50 19.85 56.62 -7.92
CA SER A 50 21.06 57.45 -7.85
C SER A 50 21.06 58.55 -8.92
N GLN A 51 20.69 58.23 -10.16
CA GLN A 51 20.59 59.20 -11.25
C GLN A 51 19.50 60.25 -10.99
N VAL A 52 18.32 59.82 -10.53
CA VAL A 52 17.22 60.73 -10.17
C VAL A 52 17.63 61.63 -9.00
N LYS A 53 18.37 61.13 -7.99
CA LYS A 53 18.95 61.97 -6.92
C LYS A 53 19.89 63.05 -7.47
N LYS A 54 20.75 62.70 -8.44
CA LYS A 54 21.63 63.69 -9.12
C LYS A 54 20.80 64.73 -9.88
N ALA A 55 19.76 64.30 -10.61
CA ALA A 55 18.85 65.20 -11.32
C ALA A 55 18.13 66.17 -10.38
N ILE A 56 17.60 65.70 -9.25
CA ILE A 56 17.00 66.56 -8.20
C ILE A 56 18.01 67.61 -7.73
N LYS A 57 19.28 67.24 -7.53
CA LYS A 57 20.33 68.17 -7.10
C LYS A 57 20.63 69.24 -8.16
N ILE A 58 20.65 68.87 -9.44
CA ILE A 58 20.89 69.81 -10.55
C ILE A 58 19.69 70.76 -10.72
N VAL A 59 18.48 70.22 -10.82
CA VAL A 59 17.25 71.01 -11.00
C VAL A 59 16.98 71.89 -9.77
N GLY A 60 17.25 71.40 -8.56
CA GLY A 60 17.15 72.18 -7.33
C GLY A 60 18.06 73.40 -7.33
N LYS A 61 19.33 73.26 -7.74
CA LYS A 61 20.26 74.39 -7.88
C LYS A 61 19.79 75.42 -8.90
N VAL A 62 19.30 74.96 -10.06
CA VAL A 62 18.77 75.84 -11.12
C VAL A 62 17.52 76.60 -10.65
N HIS A 63 16.64 75.93 -9.89
CA HIS A 63 15.45 76.53 -9.30
C HIS A 63 15.78 77.60 -8.25
N GLU A 64 16.73 77.32 -7.34
CA GLU A 64 17.16 78.28 -6.31
C GLU A 64 17.90 79.51 -6.87
N GLN A 65 18.61 79.36 -8.00
CA GLN A 65 19.43 80.43 -8.59
C GLN A 65 18.74 81.23 -9.70
N GLY A 66 17.54 80.81 -10.15
CA GLY A 66 16.71 81.57 -11.11
C GLY A 66 17.31 81.73 -12.51
N GLY A 67 18.17 80.82 -12.97
CA GLY A 67 18.84 80.92 -14.28
C GLY A 67 19.13 79.57 -14.91
N PHE A 68 18.88 79.43 -16.22
CA PHE A 68 19.12 78.22 -16.98
C PHE A 68 20.61 78.11 -17.35
N LEU A 69 21.22 76.94 -17.14
CA LEU A 69 22.64 76.70 -17.46
C LEU A 69 22.79 76.36 -18.95
N GLN A 70 23.22 77.34 -19.76
CA GLN A 70 23.77 77.09 -21.10
C GLN A 70 25.30 77.26 -21.04
N ASN A 71 26.05 76.21 -21.39
CA ASN A 71 27.51 76.24 -21.57
C ASN A 71 28.36 76.78 -20.39
N GLY A 72 27.96 76.52 -19.14
CA GLY A 72 28.76 76.86 -17.96
C GLY A 72 28.72 78.34 -17.55
N VAL A 73 27.95 79.17 -18.24
CA VAL A 73 27.70 80.57 -17.86
C VAL A 73 26.25 80.69 -17.39
N LEU A 74 26.07 81.17 -16.16
CA LEU A 74 24.75 81.43 -15.56
C LEU A 74 24.14 82.68 -16.19
N THR A 75 23.38 82.51 -17.24
CA THR A 75 22.54 83.57 -17.80
C THR A 75 21.26 83.64 -16.97
N ARG A 76 21.09 84.72 -16.18
CA ARG A 76 19.79 85.04 -15.57
C ARG A 76 18.81 85.34 -16.70
N LEU A 77 18.04 84.34 -17.11
CA LEU A 77 16.87 84.58 -17.92
C LEU A 77 15.89 85.37 -17.05
N GLN A 78 15.49 86.54 -17.53
CA GLN A 78 14.29 87.21 -17.03
C GLN A 78 13.10 86.32 -17.42
N LEU A 79 12.83 85.28 -16.62
CA LEU A 79 11.71 84.36 -16.79
C LEU A 79 10.43 85.12 -16.52
N ASN A 80 9.59 85.28 -17.55
CA ASN A 80 8.25 85.85 -17.44
C ASN A 80 7.18 84.81 -17.05
N GLU A 81 7.53 83.57 -16.71
CA GLU A 81 6.57 82.61 -16.11
C GLU A 81 7.21 81.74 -15.00
N PRO A 82 6.91 82.02 -13.71
CA PRO A 82 7.61 81.42 -12.56
C PRO A 82 7.24 79.95 -12.23
N GLY A 83 6.64 79.17 -13.14
CA GLY A 83 6.04 77.86 -12.81
C GLY A 83 6.78 76.59 -13.27
N GLU A 84 7.56 76.65 -14.35
CA GLU A 84 8.00 75.43 -15.04
C GLU A 84 9.13 74.66 -14.31
N SER A 85 10.09 75.36 -13.70
CA SER A 85 11.20 74.71 -12.97
C SER A 85 10.73 73.97 -11.71
N SER A 86 9.73 74.51 -11.02
CA SER A 86 9.06 73.86 -9.88
C SER A 86 8.28 72.61 -10.30
N TYR A 87 7.65 72.64 -11.48
CA TYR A 87 6.93 71.49 -12.03
C TYR A 87 7.88 70.33 -12.35
N VAL A 88 9.00 70.61 -13.04
CA VAL A 88 10.02 69.60 -13.34
C VAL A 88 10.64 69.04 -12.06
N LEU A 89 10.97 69.88 -11.07
CA LEU A 89 11.46 69.42 -9.77
C LEU A 89 10.45 68.51 -9.07
N GLY A 90 9.16 68.83 -9.16
CA GLY A 90 8.05 68.03 -8.64
C GLY A 90 8.01 66.63 -9.29
N ILE A 91 8.06 66.57 -10.62
CA ILE A 91 8.07 65.30 -11.37
C ILE A 91 9.26 64.43 -10.95
N VAL A 92 10.47 65.00 -10.90
CA VAL A 92 11.67 64.21 -10.57
C VAL A 92 11.66 63.75 -9.10
N LYS A 93 11.13 64.56 -8.18
CA LYS A 93 10.89 64.14 -6.78
C LYS A 93 9.87 63.01 -6.70
N GLN A 94 8.78 63.09 -7.48
CA GLN A 94 7.77 62.04 -7.55
C GLN A 94 8.35 60.76 -8.13
N LEU A 95 9.17 60.83 -9.19
CA LEU A 95 9.86 59.69 -9.77
C LEU A 95 10.77 58.98 -8.74
N ARG A 96 11.50 59.76 -7.92
CA ARG A 96 12.29 59.20 -6.81
C ARG A 96 11.42 58.45 -5.81
N LYS A 97 10.27 59.01 -5.46
CA LYS A 97 9.33 58.38 -4.53
C LYS A 97 8.81 57.06 -5.12
N THR A 98 8.38 57.07 -6.38
CA THR A 98 7.94 55.86 -7.09
C THR A 98 9.03 54.79 -7.11
N LEU A 99 10.29 55.14 -7.41
CA LEU A 99 11.40 54.18 -7.39
C LEU A 99 11.65 53.57 -6.01
N ALA A 100 11.55 54.38 -4.94
CA ALA A 100 11.67 53.90 -3.56
C ALA A 100 10.50 52.99 -3.14
N ASP A 101 9.28 53.33 -3.58
CA ASP A 101 8.09 52.51 -3.35
C ASP A 101 8.21 51.17 -4.12
N THR A 102 8.69 51.20 -5.38
CA THR A 102 8.99 50.00 -6.17
C THR A 102 10.03 49.14 -5.48
N ARG A 103 11.10 49.73 -4.93
CA ARG A 103 12.12 49.00 -4.17
C ARG A 103 11.53 48.22 -3.00
N THR A 104 10.71 48.90 -2.20
CA THR A 104 10.05 48.28 -1.04
C THR A 104 9.13 47.15 -1.47
N LYS A 105 8.37 47.34 -2.57
CA LYS A 105 7.49 46.31 -3.14
C LYS A 105 8.27 45.09 -3.64
N MET A 106 9.40 45.30 -4.32
CA MET A 106 10.27 44.19 -4.77
C MET A 106 10.76 43.38 -3.56
N MET A 107 11.23 44.04 -2.49
CA MET A 107 11.66 43.33 -1.27
C MET A 107 10.54 42.52 -0.63
N SER A 108 9.33 43.10 -0.50
CA SER A 108 8.20 42.36 0.05
C SER A 108 7.75 41.21 -0.84
N SER A 109 7.79 41.40 -2.17
CA SER A 109 7.41 40.37 -3.14
C SER A 109 8.37 39.20 -3.09
N GLN A 110 9.68 39.47 -3.02
CA GLN A 110 10.72 38.45 -2.90
C GLN A 110 10.53 37.63 -1.62
N SER A 111 10.31 38.29 -0.47
CA SER A 111 10.07 37.58 0.80
C SER A 111 8.87 36.64 0.74
N VAL A 112 7.77 37.07 0.12
CA VAL A 112 6.57 36.23 -0.05
C VAL A 112 6.83 35.08 -1.03
N GLN A 113 7.62 35.33 -2.07
CA GLN A 113 8.02 34.30 -3.03
C GLN A 113 8.89 33.23 -2.38
N GLU A 114 9.91 33.63 -1.60
CA GLU A 114 10.77 32.72 -0.84
C GLU A 114 9.96 31.84 0.13
N GLU A 115 9.03 32.44 0.88
CA GLU A 115 8.14 31.70 1.80
C GLU A 115 7.27 30.68 1.05
N ASN A 116 6.72 31.07 -0.11
CA ASN A 116 5.88 30.18 -0.91
C ASN A 116 6.70 29.03 -1.55
N SER A 117 7.89 29.33 -2.07
CA SER A 117 8.80 28.31 -2.61
C SER A 117 9.21 27.33 -1.52
N GLU A 118 9.65 27.81 -0.36
CA GLU A 118 10.04 26.94 0.76
C GLU A 118 8.88 26.02 1.19
N ALA A 119 7.67 26.58 1.32
CA ALA A 119 6.47 25.80 1.64
C ALA A 119 6.12 24.76 0.57
N LEU A 120 6.27 25.10 -0.71
CA LEU A 120 6.05 24.18 -1.83
C LEU A 120 7.08 23.06 -1.82
N VAL A 121 8.37 23.39 -1.72
CA VAL A 121 9.47 22.42 -1.65
C VAL A 121 9.30 21.49 -0.46
N GLN A 122 8.94 22.02 0.71
CA GLN A 122 8.67 21.22 1.89
C GLN A 122 7.50 20.25 1.66
N THR A 123 6.40 20.74 1.10
CA THR A 123 5.21 19.91 0.81
C THR A 123 5.55 18.81 -0.20
N LYS A 124 6.33 19.13 -1.24
CA LYS A 124 6.76 18.16 -2.26
C LYS A 124 7.73 17.11 -1.70
N ARG A 125 8.61 17.50 -0.78
CA ARG A 125 9.47 16.54 -0.04
C ARG A 125 8.64 15.60 0.84
N GLN A 126 7.66 16.12 1.57
CA GLN A 126 6.74 15.29 2.35
C GLN A 126 5.93 14.33 1.45
N GLN A 127 5.51 14.80 0.27
CA GLN A 127 4.85 13.97 -0.72
C GLN A 127 5.77 12.82 -1.19
N LEU A 128 7.05 13.10 -1.46
CA LEU A 128 8.03 12.06 -1.81
C LEU A 128 8.23 11.04 -0.69
N ASP A 129 8.32 11.48 0.56
CA ASP A 129 8.46 10.59 1.71
C ASP A 129 7.23 9.68 1.87
N ALA A 130 6.03 10.23 1.70
CA ALA A 130 4.79 9.47 1.74
C ALA A 130 4.74 8.43 0.61
N LEU A 131 5.09 8.81 -0.63
CA LEU A 131 5.16 7.90 -1.77
C LEU A 131 6.20 6.79 -1.55
N ALA A 132 7.37 7.12 -0.99
CA ALA A 132 8.41 6.14 -0.68
C ALA A 132 7.95 5.12 0.38
N GLN A 133 7.22 5.57 1.41
CA GLN A 133 6.61 4.71 2.41
C GLN A 133 5.54 3.79 1.80
N GLU A 134 4.64 4.35 0.99
CA GLU A 134 3.59 3.58 0.32
C GLU A 134 4.20 2.52 -0.60
N LYS A 135 5.22 2.89 -1.38
CA LYS A 135 5.98 1.98 -2.25
C LYS A 135 6.61 0.83 -1.47
N SER A 136 7.24 1.13 -0.33
CA SER A 136 7.82 0.10 0.54
C SER A 136 6.75 -0.87 1.06
N GLY A 137 5.63 -0.34 1.57
CA GLY A 137 4.50 -1.15 2.03
C GLY A 137 3.91 -2.04 0.93
N LYS A 138 3.70 -1.50 -0.28
CA LYS A 138 3.20 -2.29 -1.41
C LYS A 138 4.18 -3.35 -1.88
N LYS A 139 5.50 -3.10 -1.84
CA LYS A 139 6.51 -4.13 -2.13
C LYS A 139 6.49 -5.27 -1.13
N GLN A 140 6.28 -4.99 0.15
CA GLN A 140 6.12 -6.01 1.18
C GLN A 140 4.87 -6.85 0.92
N LEU A 141 3.73 -6.21 0.66
CA LEU A 141 2.48 -6.89 0.31
C LEU A 141 2.61 -7.74 -0.95
N LEU A 142 3.31 -7.26 -1.97
CA LEU A 142 3.57 -8.01 -3.20
C LEU A 142 4.41 -9.26 -2.92
N THR A 143 5.44 -9.13 -2.09
CA THR A 143 6.30 -10.25 -1.69
C THR A 143 5.49 -11.28 -0.91
N GLN A 144 4.71 -10.85 0.08
CA GLN A 144 3.84 -11.74 0.85
C GLN A 144 2.84 -12.46 -0.05
N ALA A 145 2.15 -11.74 -0.93
CA ALA A 145 1.17 -12.33 -1.84
C ALA A 145 1.78 -13.37 -2.79
N ARG A 146 3.06 -13.20 -3.20
CA ARG A 146 3.78 -14.20 -4.00
C ARG A 146 4.13 -15.44 -3.19
N VAL A 147 4.55 -15.28 -1.93
CA VAL A 147 4.81 -16.41 -1.02
C VAL A 147 3.52 -17.21 -0.79
N ASP A 148 2.43 -16.53 -0.44
CA ASP A 148 1.12 -17.16 -0.19
C ASP A 148 0.63 -17.93 -1.43
N LEU A 149 0.87 -17.39 -2.63
CA LEU A 149 0.52 -18.06 -3.88
C LEU A 149 1.29 -19.36 -4.08
N GLU A 150 2.61 -19.36 -3.83
CA GLU A 150 3.43 -20.56 -3.97
C GLU A 150 3.13 -21.60 -2.88
N GLU A 151 2.84 -21.15 -1.66
CA GLU A 151 2.38 -22.04 -0.59
C GLU A 151 1.05 -22.70 -0.95
N ALA A 152 0.06 -21.94 -1.43
CA ALA A 152 -1.22 -22.46 -1.87
C ALA A 152 -1.08 -23.46 -3.04
N LYS A 153 -0.16 -23.20 -3.99
CA LYS A 153 0.16 -24.14 -5.07
C LYS A 153 0.78 -25.43 -4.53
N ALA A 154 1.69 -25.33 -3.56
CA ALA A 154 2.30 -26.50 -2.94
C ALA A 154 1.25 -27.34 -2.18
N ASP A 155 0.34 -26.70 -1.46
CA ASP A 155 -0.76 -27.37 -0.77
C ASP A 155 -1.74 -28.03 -1.73
N LEU A 156 -2.11 -27.36 -2.81
CA LEU A 156 -2.93 -27.94 -3.86
C LEU A 156 -2.27 -29.21 -4.41
N ASN A 157 -0.97 -29.16 -4.73
CA ASN A 157 -0.23 -30.32 -5.21
C ASN A 157 -0.16 -31.45 -4.17
N ARG A 158 0.01 -31.14 -2.88
CA ARG A 158 -0.04 -32.13 -1.79
C ARG A 158 -1.43 -32.78 -1.69
N ALA A 159 -2.49 -31.98 -1.77
CA ALA A 159 -3.86 -32.47 -1.74
C ALA A 159 -4.17 -33.39 -2.93
N LEU A 160 -3.79 -32.97 -4.15
CA LEU A 160 -3.96 -33.75 -5.38
C LEU A 160 -3.27 -35.11 -5.30
N LYS A 161 -2.11 -35.20 -4.65
CA LYS A 161 -1.41 -36.49 -4.43
C LYS A 161 -2.12 -37.39 -3.40
N LYS A 162 -2.82 -36.82 -2.41
CA LYS A 162 -3.53 -37.58 -1.37
C LYS A 162 -4.88 -38.11 -1.83
N ILE A 163 -5.54 -37.45 -2.79
CA ILE A 163 -6.84 -37.89 -3.34
C ILE A 163 -6.82 -39.37 -3.75
N PRO A 164 -5.91 -39.86 -4.62
CA PRO A 164 -5.92 -41.26 -5.06
C PRO A 164 -5.59 -42.24 -3.92
N GLU A 165 -4.75 -41.84 -2.96
CA GLU A 165 -4.45 -42.67 -1.78
C GLU A 165 -5.69 -42.86 -0.92
N VAL A 166 -6.44 -41.79 -0.66
CA VAL A 166 -7.68 -41.83 0.12
C VAL A 166 -8.76 -42.61 -0.62
N GLU A 167 -8.91 -42.41 -1.94
CA GLU A 167 -9.84 -43.18 -2.77
C GLU A 167 -9.55 -44.68 -2.71
N LYS A 168 -8.27 -45.07 -2.82
CA LYS A 168 -7.86 -46.46 -2.70
C LYS A 168 -8.20 -47.02 -1.31
N ARG A 169 -7.90 -46.29 -0.25
CA ARG A 169 -8.25 -46.71 1.13
C ARG A 169 -9.75 -46.89 1.32
N ILE A 170 -10.57 -46.02 0.71
CA ILE A 170 -12.03 -46.15 0.74
C ILE A 170 -12.46 -47.44 0.03
N GLN A 171 -11.91 -47.73 -1.15
CA GLN A 171 -12.20 -48.97 -1.88
C GLN A 171 -11.80 -50.22 -1.09
N ASP A 172 -10.57 -50.25 -0.55
CA ASP A 172 -10.05 -51.36 0.25
C ASP A 172 -10.90 -51.57 1.52
N THR A 173 -11.27 -50.49 2.21
CA THR A 173 -12.11 -50.53 3.41
C THR A 173 -13.51 -51.07 3.08
N LYS A 174 -14.09 -50.62 1.96
CA LYS A 174 -15.40 -51.10 1.51
C LYS A 174 -15.37 -52.59 1.21
N ALA A 175 -14.34 -53.07 0.48
CA ALA A 175 -14.16 -54.48 0.20
C ALA A 175 -14.00 -55.31 1.49
N HIS A 176 -13.26 -54.82 2.48
CA HIS A 176 -13.14 -55.47 3.79
C HIS A 176 -14.46 -55.55 4.55
N CYS A 177 -15.26 -54.48 4.55
CA CYS A 177 -16.58 -54.46 5.16
C CYS A 177 -17.51 -55.50 4.51
N GLU A 178 -17.55 -55.54 3.17
CA GLU A 178 -18.36 -56.51 2.42
C GLU A 178 -17.93 -57.96 2.69
N ALA A 179 -16.61 -58.22 2.73
CA ALA A 179 -16.08 -59.54 3.05
C ALA A 179 -16.43 -59.98 4.49
N LYS A 180 -16.30 -59.08 5.46
CA LYS A 180 -16.68 -59.35 6.86
C LYS A 180 -18.17 -59.59 7.01
N GLU A 181 -19.02 -58.84 6.29
CA GLU A 181 -20.46 -59.05 6.30
C GLU A 181 -20.82 -60.46 5.81
N LYS A 182 -20.23 -60.90 4.69
CA LYS A 182 -20.41 -62.26 4.16
C LYS A 182 -19.95 -63.33 5.16
N ALA A 183 -18.75 -63.17 5.73
CA ALA A 183 -18.20 -64.10 6.71
C ALA A 183 -19.08 -64.18 7.97
N TRP A 184 -19.62 -63.06 8.43
CA TRP A 184 -20.52 -63.01 9.59
C TRP A 184 -21.85 -63.73 9.33
N LYS A 185 -22.42 -63.58 8.12
CA LYS A 185 -23.64 -64.31 7.71
C LYS A 185 -23.43 -65.82 7.77
N VAL A 186 -22.30 -66.32 7.25
CA VAL A 186 -21.93 -67.74 7.30
C VAL A 186 -21.77 -68.21 8.74
N ARG A 187 -20.95 -67.53 9.55
CA ARG A 187 -20.74 -67.88 10.97
C ARG A 187 -22.03 -67.92 11.78
N LYS A 188 -22.98 -67.02 11.50
CA LYS A 188 -24.29 -67.01 12.17
C LYS A 188 -25.12 -68.23 11.79
N ALA A 189 -25.07 -68.66 10.53
CA ALA A 189 -25.73 -69.87 10.07
C ALA A 189 -25.08 -71.13 10.69
N ASP A 190 -23.76 -71.22 10.65
CA ASP A 190 -22.99 -72.34 11.23
C ASP A 190 -23.27 -72.47 12.72
N ARG A 191 -23.21 -71.37 13.48
CA ARG A 191 -23.51 -71.36 14.92
C ARG A 191 -24.93 -71.87 15.22
N LYS A 192 -25.91 -71.52 14.40
CA LYS A 192 -27.29 -72.02 14.57
C LYS A 192 -27.37 -73.53 14.33
N ALA A 193 -26.62 -74.04 13.34
CA ALA A 193 -26.54 -75.47 13.07
C ALA A 193 -25.82 -76.23 14.19
N GLU A 194 -24.70 -75.70 14.70
CA GLU A 194 -23.99 -76.23 15.86
C GLU A 194 -24.88 -76.26 17.11
N GLU A 195 -25.59 -75.17 17.41
CA GLU A 195 -26.54 -75.11 18.52
C GLU A 195 -27.66 -76.17 18.40
N ALA A 196 -28.12 -76.48 17.19
CA ALA A 196 -29.10 -77.54 16.95
C ALA A 196 -28.49 -78.94 17.14
N ALA A 197 -27.30 -79.20 16.60
CA ALA A 197 -26.60 -80.47 16.75
C ALA A 197 -26.24 -80.79 18.21
N ILE A 198 -25.83 -79.77 18.97
CA ILE A 198 -25.58 -79.90 20.41
C ILE A 198 -26.88 -80.28 21.14
N LYS A 199 -28.00 -79.63 20.83
CA LYS A 199 -29.31 -79.97 21.43
C LYS A 199 -29.74 -81.40 21.11
N GLU A 200 -29.54 -81.84 19.87
CA GLU A 200 -29.81 -83.22 19.46
C GLU A 200 -28.93 -84.22 20.22
N ALA A 201 -27.62 -83.97 20.30
CA ALA A 201 -26.69 -84.80 21.06
C ALA A 201 -27.05 -84.86 22.56
N MET A 202 -27.46 -83.73 23.16
CA MET A 202 -27.97 -83.71 24.53
C MET A 202 -29.23 -84.56 24.68
N GLY A 203 -30.17 -84.49 23.74
CA GLY A 203 -31.37 -85.32 23.73
C GLY A 203 -31.07 -86.82 23.62
N TYR A 204 -30.14 -87.19 22.73
CA TYR A 204 -29.67 -88.57 22.60
C TYR A 204 -28.99 -89.07 23.89
N LEU A 205 -28.16 -88.26 24.54
CA LEU A 205 -27.54 -88.62 25.81
C LEU A 205 -28.58 -88.78 26.93
N GLN A 206 -29.63 -87.95 26.96
CA GLN A 206 -30.73 -88.11 27.91
C GLN A 206 -31.53 -89.39 27.65
N GLN A 207 -31.90 -89.68 26.40
CA GLN A 207 -32.63 -90.89 26.04
C GLN A 207 -31.80 -92.15 26.27
N SER A 208 -30.56 -92.20 25.79
CA SER A 208 -29.66 -93.36 26.01
C SER A 208 -29.30 -93.59 27.47
N GLY A 209 -29.24 -92.52 28.29
CA GLY A 209 -29.13 -92.63 29.75
C GLY A 209 -30.39 -93.23 30.39
N MET A 210 -31.58 -92.86 29.91
CA MET A 210 -32.85 -93.47 30.32
C MET A 210 -32.99 -94.91 29.82
N ASP A 211 -32.59 -95.22 28.60
CA ASP A 211 -32.63 -96.58 28.02
C ASP A 211 -31.68 -97.52 28.76
N LYS A 212 -30.50 -97.06 29.19
CA LYS A 212 -29.62 -97.82 30.09
C LYS A 212 -30.24 -98.02 31.48
N ALA A 213 -30.95 -97.04 32.01
CA ALA A 213 -31.66 -97.18 33.28
C ALA A 213 -32.86 -98.14 33.17
N VAL A 214 -33.61 -98.12 32.06
CA VAL A 214 -34.71 -99.04 31.77
C VAL A 214 -34.19 -100.45 31.49
N ALA A 215 -33.08 -100.61 30.76
CA ALA A 215 -32.44 -101.91 30.54
C ALA A 215 -31.90 -102.52 31.83
N ALA A 216 -31.41 -101.71 32.79
CA ALA A 216 -31.04 -102.18 34.12
C ALA A 216 -32.26 -102.66 34.92
N VAL A 217 -33.40 -101.96 34.82
CA VAL A 217 -34.66 -102.35 35.49
C VAL A 217 -35.31 -103.58 34.86
N VAL A 218 -35.22 -103.75 33.53
CA VAL A 218 -35.78 -104.92 32.82
C VAL A 218 -34.85 -106.15 32.93
N GLY A 219 -33.54 -105.94 32.96
CA GLY A 219 -32.53 -107.00 33.13
C GLY A 219 -32.59 -107.72 34.49
N GLU A 220 -33.14 -107.06 35.52
CA GLU A 220 -33.39 -107.66 36.85
C GLU A 220 -34.70 -108.48 36.93
N SER A 221 -35.54 -108.46 35.90
CA SER A 221 -36.86 -109.15 35.91
C SER A 221 -36.87 -110.56 35.29
N SER A 222 -35.72 -111.06 34.83
CA SER A 222 -35.60 -112.40 34.21
C SER A 222 -34.65 -113.34 34.95
N GLN A 223 -35.07 -113.80 36.13
CA GLN A 223 -34.60 -115.10 36.66
C GLN A 223 -35.81 -116.03 36.90
N PRO A 224 -35.83 -117.23 36.26
CA PRO A 224 -36.94 -118.16 36.38
C PRO A 224 -36.86 -118.93 37.70
N TRP A 225 -37.99 -119.00 38.42
CA TRP A 225 -38.17 -119.92 39.54
C TRP A 225 -38.08 -121.37 39.04
N GLN A 226 -37.11 -122.15 39.52
CA GLN A 226 -37.11 -123.62 39.48
C GLN A 226 -38.19 -124.13 40.48
N SER A 227 -38.85 -125.30 40.41
CA SER A 227 -38.70 -126.58 39.69
C SER A 227 -39.99 -127.40 39.94
N PHE A 228 -40.38 -128.33 39.04
CA PHE A 228 -40.87 -129.71 39.29
C PHE A 228 -41.46 -130.31 38.00
#